data_AF-A0AAV6N6T4-F1
#
_entry.id   AF-A0AAV6N6T4-F1
#
_cell.length_a   1.000
_cell.length_b   1.000
_cell.length_c   1.000
_cell.angle_alpha   90.00
_cell.angle_beta   90.00
_cell.angle_gamma   90.00
#
_symmetry.space_group_name_H-M   'P 1'
#
loop_
_entity.id
_entity.type
_entity.pdbx_description
1 polymer ?
#
loop_
_entity_poly.entity_id
_entity_poly.type
_entity_poly.pdbx_seq_one_letter_code
_entity_poly.pdbx_strand_id
1 'polypeptide(L)'
;MGDGNMQSRYVRLTKDQAPLEDITPGELNQPIQVPQLIVHRCEECGQPLPESYQPPADEDWTTGICGCLQDTQSCWRGMLCPCVLFGENVETLKEEIPWQNACVCHAMCVEGGMAVAAATALIHGIDPQTSFLISESLLFAWWMCGIYTGLFRQSLQKKYHLKNSPCDPCLVHCCMHWCALCQEHREMRNHLSDHVAMQMTVISPPALQAMNIHQNESAPSTSSLPSQELAITTI
;
A
#
# COMPACT_ATOMS: atom_id res chain seq x y z
N MET A 1 -13.61 19.38 34.74
CA MET A 1 -12.93 18.08 34.84
C MET A 1 -13.97 17.09 35.36
N GLY A 2 -14.53 16.27 34.47
CA GLY A 2 -15.52 15.26 34.83
C GLY A 2 -14.95 13.89 34.54
N ASP A 3 -14.63 13.14 35.59
CA ASP A 3 -14.43 11.70 35.55
C ASP A 3 -15.67 11.04 36.13
N GLY A 4 -16.24 10.07 35.40
CA GLY A 4 -17.47 9.41 35.80
C GLY A 4 -17.77 8.18 34.94
N ASN A 5 -16.99 7.13 35.17
CA ASN A 5 -17.20 5.75 34.73
C ASN A 5 -18.69 5.31 34.84
N MET A 6 -19.45 5.29 33.74
CA MET A 6 -20.80 4.73 33.68
C MET A 6 -20.73 3.20 33.57
N GLN A 7 -20.41 2.54 34.68
CA GLN A 7 -20.66 1.11 34.82
C GLN A 7 -22.18 0.86 34.81
N SER A 8 -22.64 -0.04 33.94
CA SER A 8 -24.02 -0.52 33.95
C SER A 8 -24.31 -1.20 35.29
N ARG A 9 -25.06 -0.50 36.15
CA ARG A 9 -25.44 -1.00 37.47
C ARG A 9 -26.70 -1.83 37.33
N TYR A 10 -26.55 -3.16 37.30
CA TYR A 10 -27.71 -4.05 37.40
C TYR A 10 -28.36 -3.91 38.77
N VAL A 11 -29.59 -3.39 38.81
CA VAL A 11 -30.39 -3.30 40.02
C VAL A 11 -31.09 -4.64 40.22
N ARG A 12 -30.77 -5.34 41.31
CA ARG A 12 -31.54 -6.52 41.74
C ARG A 12 -32.86 -6.04 42.35
N LEU A 13 -33.98 -6.40 41.73
CA LEU A 13 -35.31 -6.12 42.25
C LEU A 13 -35.60 -7.05 43.42
N THR A 14 -35.74 -6.49 44.62
CA THR A 14 -36.23 -7.18 45.82
C THR A 14 -37.72 -6.93 45.98
N LYS A 15 -38.44 -7.92 46.52
CA LYS A 15 -39.92 -7.98 46.58
C LYS A 15 -40.57 -6.82 47.38
N ASP A 16 -39.79 -6.05 48.12
CA ASP A 16 -40.24 -4.98 49.00
C ASP A 16 -40.06 -3.56 48.41
N GLN A 17 -39.74 -3.42 47.12
CA GLN A 17 -39.70 -2.11 46.46
C GLN A 17 -41.12 -1.61 46.16
N ALA A 18 -41.50 -0.50 46.79
CA ALA A 18 -42.73 0.23 46.46
C ALA A 18 -42.75 0.61 44.96
N PRO A 19 -43.92 0.65 44.29
CA PRO A 19 -44.00 0.96 42.87
C PRO A 19 -43.45 2.36 42.63
N LEU A 20 -42.24 2.44 42.11
CA LEU A 20 -41.65 3.67 41.60
C LEU A 20 -42.01 3.74 40.12
N GLU A 21 -42.88 4.70 39.84
CA GLU A 21 -43.32 5.18 38.53
C GLU A 21 -44.29 4.28 37.76
N ASP A 22 -45.48 4.85 37.51
CA ASP A 22 -46.53 4.29 36.67
C ASP A 22 -46.04 4.35 35.21
N ILE A 23 -45.76 3.19 34.61
CA ILE A 23 -45.29 3.11 33.23
C ILE A 23 -46.48 3.37 32.31
N THR A 24 -46.57 4.58 31.74
CA THR A 24 -47.64 4.94 30.82
C THR A 24 -47.56 4.08 29.54
N PRO A 25 -48.60 3.32 29.17
CA PRO A 25 -48.56 2.47 27.97
C PRO A 25 -48.36 3.31 26.71
N GLY A 26 -47.19 3.19 26.08
CA GLY A 26 -46.84 3.91 24.85
C GLY A 26 -45.51 4.65 24.90
N GLU A 27 -45.01 5.04 26.08
CA GLU A 27 -43.71 5.72 26.18
C GLU A 27 -42.53 4.82 25.82
N LEU A 28 -42.63 3.51 26.12
CA LEU A 28 -41.59 2.55 25.78
C LEU A 28 -41.51 2.20 24.28
N ASN A 29 -42.56 2.54 23.52
CA ASN A 29 -42.61 2.35 22.06
C ASN A 29 -42.19 3.63 21.30
N GLN A 30 -41.61 4.62 21.97
CA GLN A 30 -41.03 5.76 21.27
C GLN A 30 -39.79 5.31 20.48
N PRO A 31 -39.66 5.73 19.21
CA PRO A 31 -38.48 5.42 18.42
C PRO A 31 -37.25 6.06 19.07
N ILE A 32 -36.30 5.22 19.46
CA ILE A 32 -35.01 5.65 20.00
C ILE A 32 -34.28 6.40 18.90
N GLN A 33 -33.99 7.69 19.12
CA GLN A 33 -33.11 8.45 18.26
C GLN A 33 -31.68 7.96 18.47
N VAL A 34 -31.26 6.98 17.68
CA VAL A 34 -29.86 6.56 17.62
C VAL A 34 -29.10 7.67 16.90
N PRO A 35 -28.12 8.33 17.52
CA PRO A 35 -27.23 9.24 16.81
C PRO A 35 -26.64 8.45 15.64
N GLN A 36 -26.82 8.96 14.41
CA GLN A 36 -26.22 8.38 13.23
C GLN A 36 -24.70 8.56 13.38
N LEU A 37 -24.03 7.61 14.04
CA LEU A 37 -22.57 7.53 13.97
C LEU A 37 -22.24 7.35 12.49
N ILE A 38 -21.29 8.15 11.99
CA ILE A 38 -20.67 7.92 10.69
C ILE A 38 -19.86 6.63 10.86
N VAL A 39 -20.52 5.49 10.67
CA VAL A 39 -19.88 4.19 10.80
C VAL A 39 -19.08 3.95 9.53
N HIS A 40 -17.76 4.04 9.64
CA HIS A 40 -16.86 3.63 8.57
C HIS A 40 -17.09 2.14 8.31
N ARG A 41 -17.24 1.76 7.04
CA ARG A 41 -17.52 0.38 6.63
C ARG A 41 -16.38 -0.12 5.76
N CYS A 42 -16.06 -1.41 5.88
CA CYS A 42 -15.13 -2.05 4.97
C CYS A 42 -15.68 -2.01 3.53
N GLU A 43 -14.86 -1.59 2.56
CA GLU A 43 -15.27 -1.53 1.14
C GLU A 43 -15.54 -2.94 0.55
N GLU A 44 -14.90 -3.98 1.07
CA GLU A 44 -15.03 -5.35 0.55
C GLU A 44 -16.20 -6.12 1.18
N CYS A 45 -16.33 -6.08 2.51
CA CYS A 45 -17.30 -6.90 3.23
C CYS A 45 -18.47 -6.10 3.85
N GLY A 46 -18.45 -4.76 3.79
CA GLY A 46 -19.51 -3.88 4.30
C GLY A 46 -19.66 -3.86 5.82
N GLN A 47 -18.79 -4.55 6.55
CA GLN A 47 -18.83 -4.63 8.00
C GLN A 47 -18.47 -3.28 8.63
N PRO A 48 -19.14 -2.91 9.74
CA PRO A 48 -18.80 -1.71 10.49
C PRO A 48 -17.40 -1.85 11.08
N LEU A 49 -16.52 -0.91 10.77
CA LEU A 49 -15.16 -0.85 11.29
C LEU A 49 -15.17 -0.13 12.65
N PRO A 50 -14.35 -0.58 13.62
CA PRO A 50 -14.20 0.13 14.89
C PRO A 50 -13.65 1.54 14.65
N GLU A 51 -13.97 2.50 15.53
CA GLU A 51 -13.52 3.89 15.41
C GLU A 51 -11.98 4.04 15.50
N SER A 52 -11.31 3.05 16.11
CA SER A 52 -9.86 2.92 16.14
C SER A 52 -9.26 2.26 14.90
N TYR A 53 -10.07 1.83 13.94
CA TYR A 53 -9.57 1.22 12.71
C TYR A 53 -8.90 2.30 11.87
N GLN A 54 -7.59 2.16 11.73
CA GLN A 54 -6.87 2.79 10.64
C GLN A 54 -6.81 1.77 9.51
N PRO A 55 -7.18 2.14 8.27
CA PRO A 55 -6.83 1.31 7.14
C PRO A 55 -5.31 1.08 7.20
N PRO A 56 -4.82 -0.12 6.85
CA PRO A 56 -3.40 -0.47 6.95
C PRO A 56 -2.57 0.33 5.95
N ALA A 57 -2.50 1.65 6.11
CA ALA A 57 -1.70 2.60 5.35
C ALA A 57 -0.63 3.13 6.29
N ASP A 58 0.01 2.19 7.00
CA ASP A 58 0.86 2.43 8.16
C ASP A 58 2.32 2.59 7.74
N GLU A 59 2.68 2.07 6.55
CA GLU A 59 4.05 2.13 6.04
C GLU A 59 4.31 3.48 5.39
N ASP A 60 5.38 4.15 5.83
CA ASP A 60 5.86 5.37 5.21
C ASP A 60 6.50 5.05 3.84
N TRP A 61 6.40 5.99 2.90
CA TRP A 61 7.11 5.89 1.63
C TRP A 61 8.62 5.76 1.87
N THR A 62 9.28 4.82 1.21
CA THR A 62 10.74 4.61 1.36
C THR A 62 11.56 5.85 0.97
N THR A 63 11.04 6.65 0.04
CA THR A 63 11.65 7.91 -0.40
C THR A 63 10.59 9.01 -0.55
N GLY A 64 11.00 10.26 -0.32
CA GLY A 64 10.16 11.42 -0.62
C GLY A 64 9.96 11.62 -2.13
N ILE A 65 8.95 12.41 -2.51
CA ILE A 65 8.61 12.63 -3.92
C ILE A 65 9.74 13.25 -4.74
N CYS A 66 10.49 14.20 -4.17
CA CYS A 66 11.67 14.79 -4.79
C CYS A 66 12.95 13.94 -4.62
N GLY A 67 12.83 12.71 -4.13
CA GLY A 67 13.94 11.78 -3.93
C GLY A 67 14.55 11.20 -5.22
N CYS A 68 14.21 11.73 -6.40
CA CYS A 68 14.67 11.19 -7.67
C CYS A 68 16.19 11.13 -7.82
N LEU A 69 16.92 12.05 -7.19
CA LEU A 69 18.39 12.07 -7.22
C LEU A 69 19.04 10.97 -6.36
N GLN A 70 18.27 10.30 -5.49
CA GLN A 70 18.79 9.24 -4.62
C GLN A 70 19.01 7.92 -5.38
N ASP A 71 18.31 7.72 -6.49
CA ASP A 71 18.51 6.59 -7.42
C ASP A 71 18.71 7.12 -8.83
N THR A 72 19.97 7.28 -9.22
CA THR A 72 20.37 7.82 -10.52
C THR A 72 19.81 6.99 -11.66
N GLN A 73 19.76 5.66 -11.55
CA GLN A 73 19.30 4.80 -12.64
C GLN A 73 17.80 4.97 -12.91
N SER A 74 16.97 4.93 -11.87
CA SER A 74 15.53 5.17 -11.99
C SER A 74 15.24 6.59 -12.47
N CYS A 75 16.03 7.58 -12.02
CA CYS A 75 15.93 8.97 -12.48
C CYS A 75 16.19 9.11 -13.99
N TRP A 76 17.29 8.53 -14.50
CA TRP A 76 17.61 8.58 -15.92
C TRP A 76 16.58 7.85 -16.78
N ARG A 77 16.08 6.69 -16.32
CA ARG A 77 15.04 5.95 -17.04
C ARG A 77 13.72 6.73 -17.08
N GLY A 78 13.32 7.34 -15.96
CA GLY A 78 12.14 8.20 -15.88
C GLY A 78 12.26 9.50 -16.69
N MET A 79 13.46 10.06 -16.83
CA MET A 79 13.68 11.25 -17.66
C MET A 79 13.71 10.95 -19.16
N LEU A 80 14.38 9.87 -19.57
CA LEU A 80 14.56 9.56 -21.00
C LEU A 80 13.36 8.81 -21.60
N CYS A 81 12.70 7.95 -20.82
CA CYS A 81 11.59 7.12 -21.27
C CYS A 81 10.52 6.95 -20.17
N PRO A 82 9.84 8.05 -19.76
CA PRO A 82 8.82 8.00 -18.71
C PRO A 82 7.65 7.07 -19.05
N CYS A 83 7.26 6.96 -20.33
CA CYS A 83 6.17 6.08 -20.77
C CYS A 83 6.49 4.59 -20.60
N VAL A 84 7.74 4.19 -20.86
CA VAL A 84 8.19 2.80 -20.66
C VAL A 84 8.22 2.48 -19.16
N LEU A 85 8.77 3.39 -18.35
CA LEU A 85 8.79 3.25 -16.90
C LEU A 85 7.36 3.09 -16.35
N PHE A 86 6.42 3.91 -16.83
CA PHE A 86 5.01 3.77 -16.47
C PHE A 86 4.40 2.45 -16.92
N GLY A 87 4.72 1.98 -18.14
CA GLY A 87 4.26 0.68 -18.62
C GLY A 87 4.71 -0.48 -17.74
N GLU A 88 6.00 -0.52 -17.39
CA GLU A 88 6.59 -1.53 -16.49
C GLU A 88 5.96 -1.46 -15.09
N ASN A 89 5.73 -0.25 -14.58
CA ASN A 89 5.03 -0.01 -13.31
C ASN A 89 3.60 -0.59 -13.33
N VAL A 90 2.85 -0.36 -14.40
CA VAL A 90 1.48 -0.89 -14.54
C VAL A 90 1.48 -2.41 -14.61
N GLU A 91 2.36 -3.01 -15.40
CA GLU A 91 2.47 -4.48 -15.51
C GLU A 91 2.85 -5.13 -14.18
N THR A 92 3.78 -4.52 -13.43
CA THR A 92 4.21 -5.00 -12.11
C THR A 92 3.06 -4.94 -11.09
N LEU A 93 2.23 -3.91 -11.15
CA LEU A 93 1.12 -3.75 -10.22
C LEU A 93 -0.10 -4.59 -10.62
N LYS A 94 -0.41 -4.61 -11.92
CA LYS A 94 -1.60 -5.19 -12.55
C LYS A 94 -1.17 -6.19 -13.62
N GLU A 95 -1.00 -7.45 -13.20
CA GLU A 95 -0.53 -8.55 -14.05
C GLU A 95 -1.38 -8.79 -15.30
N GLU A 96 -2.66 -8.38 -15.29
CA GLU A 96 -3.59 -8.52 -16.41
C GLU A 96 -3.35 -7.50 -17.55
N ILE A 97 -2.64 -6.41 -17.27
CA ILE A 97 -2.44 -5.32 -18.23
C ILE A 97 -1.01 -5.38 -18.77
N PRO A 98 -0.82 -5.68 -20.07
CA PRO A 98 0.53 -5.73 -20.64
C PRO A 98 1.15 -4.33 -20.68
N TRP A 99 2.46 -4.24 -20.42
CA TRP A 99 3.17 -2.97 -20.29
C TRP A 99 3.06 -2.10 -21.54
N GLN A 100 2.98 -2.69 -22.74
CA GLN A 100 2.92 -1.95 -24.01
C GLN A 100 1.64 -1.10 -24.08
N ASN A 101 0.51 -1.62 -23.61
CA ASN A 101 -0.77 -0.92 -23.67
C ASN A 101 -0.74 0.32 -22.77
N ALA A 102 -0.22 0.17 -21.55
CA ALA A 102 -0.06 1.28 -20.62
C ALA A 102 0.98 2.30 -21.12
N CYS A 103 2.11 1.84 -21.67
CA CYS A 103 3.15 2.67 -22.24
C CYS A 103 2.63 3.52 -23.42
N VAL A 104 1.93 2.90 -24.38
CA VAL A 104 1.39 3.59 -25.56
C VAL A 104 0.34 4.62 -25.14
N CYS A 105 -0.55 4.27 -24.22
CA CYS A 105 -1.55 5.18 -23.69
C CYS A 105 -0.90 6.42 -23.05
N HIS A 106 0.07 6.21 -22.15
CA HIS A 106 0.79 7.28 -21.48
C HIS A 106 1.60 8.16 -22.45
N ALA A 107 2.32 7.52 -23.38
CA ALA A 107 3.09 8.22 -24.41
C ALA A 107 2.19 9.12 -25.27
N MET A 108 1.00 8.66 -25.67
CA MET A 108 0.08 9.48 -26.46
C MET A 108 -0.52 10.63 -25.63
N CYS A 109 -1.03 10.35 -24.44
CA CYS A 109 -1.77 11.33 -23.64
C CYS A 109 -0.87 12.40 -23.01
N VAL A 110 0.32 12.02 -22.53
CA VAL A 110 1.23 12.92 -21.81
C VAL A 110 2.27 13.49 -22.77
N GLU A 111 3.18 12.67 -23.28
CA GLU A 111 4.30 13.13 -24.12
C GLU A 111 3.81 13.69 -25.46
N GLY A 112 2.93 12.96 -26.14
CA GLY A 112 2.29 13.38 -27.38
C GLY A 112 1.44 14.63 -27.18
N GLY A 113 0.67 14.69 -26.09
CA GLY A 113 -0.13 15.86 -25.73
C GLY A 113 0.71 17.13 -25.54
N MET A 114 1.81 17.03 -24.79
CA MET A 114 2.75 18.15 -24.61
C MET A 114 3.43 18.57 -25.91
N ALA A 115 3.84 17.60 -26.75
CA ALA A 115 4.46 17.89 -28.03
C ALA A 115 3.51 18.64 -28.97
N VAL A 116 2.23 18.22 -29.03
CA VAL A 116 1.20 18.92 -29.80
C VAL A 116 0.94 20.31 -29.21
N ALA A 117 0.80 20.44 -27.88
CA ALA A 117 0.62 21.73 -27.23
C ALA A 117 1.76 22.72 -27.54
N ALA A 118 3.01 22.25 -27.46
CA ALA A 118 4.20 23.05 -27.78
C ALA A 118 4.24 23.44 -29.26
N ALA A 119 3.93 22.51 -30.18
CA ALA A 119 3.86 22.81 -31.60
C ALA A 119 2.77 23.85 -31.90
N THR A 120 1.59 23.73 -31.30
CA THR A 120 0.49 24.70 -31.43
C THR A 120 0.90 26.08 -30.90
N ALA A 121 1.68 26.17 -29.83
CA ALA A 121 2.18 27.43 -29.29
C ALA A 121 3.23 28.12 -30.18
N LEU A 122 4.04 27.33 -30.91
CA LEU A 122 5.11 27.84 -31.79
C LEU A 122 4.64 28.19 -33.20
N ILE A 123 3.54 27.61 -33.67
CA ILE A 123 2.99 27.88 -35.00
C ILE A 123 2.06 29.10 -34.94
N HIS A 124 2.62 30.27 -35.23
CA HIS A 124 1.87 31.52 -35.40
C HIS A 124 1.09 31.50 -36.73
N GLY A 125 -0.10 30.91 -36.74
CA GLY A 125 -0.96 30.86 -37.93
C GLY A 125 -2.20 29.97 -37.82
N ILE A 126 -2.42 29.35 -36.65
CA ILE A 126 -3.59 28.52 -36.40
C ILE A 126 -4.79 29.44 -36.12
N ASP A 127 -5.92 29.16 -36.75
CA ASP A 127 -7.18 29.88 -36.51
C ASP A 127 -7.59 29.79 -35.03
N PRO A 128 -8.07 30.89 -34.41
CA PRO A 128 -8.41 30.91 -32.98
C PRO A 128 -9.42 29.84 -32.57
N GLN A 129 -10.42 29.50 -33.40
CA GLN A 129 -11.38 28.45 -33.07
C GLN A 129 -10.72 27.07 -33.04
N THR A 130 -9.82 26.82 -34.00
CA THR A 130 -9.04 25.58 -34.06
C THR A 130 -8.10 25.46 -32.86
N SER A 131 -7.44 26.56 -32.48
CA SER A 131 -6.56 26.59 -31.30
C SER A 131 -7.32 26.29 -30.00
N PHE A 132 -8.55 26.82 -29.87
CA PHE A 132 -9.41 26.57 -28.73
C PHE A 132 -9.79 25.08 -28.62
N LEU A 133 -10.26 24.47 -29.72
CA LEU A 133 -10.63 23.05 -29.75
C LEU A 133 -9.45 22.12 -29.47
N ILE A 134 -8.27 22.43 -30.01
CA ILE A 134 -7.04 21.70 -29.71
C ILE A 134 -6.72 21.81 -28.22
N SER A 135 -6.76 23.02 -27.66
CA SER A 135 -6.45 23.24 -26.24
C SER A 135 -7.43 22.51 -25.30
N GLU A 136 -8.73 22.52 -25.62
CA GLU A 136 -9.77 21.82 -24.86
C GLU A 136 -9.55 20.30 -24.90
N SER A 137 -9.28 19.75 -26.08
CA SER A 137 -9.03 18.32 -26.27
C SER A 137 -7.77 17.85 -25.53
N LEU A 138 -6.68 18.63 -25.60
CA LEU A 138 -5.43 18.33 -24.91
C LEU A 138 -5.58 18.42 -23.40
N LEU A 139 -6.30 19.43 -22.89
CA LEU A 139 -6.57 19.58 -21.47
C LEU A 139 -7.41 18.40 -20.94
N PHE A 140 -8.44 18.00 -21.68
CA PHE A 140 -9.28 16.86 -21.31
C PHE A 140 -8.50 15.55 -21.31
N ALA A 141 -7.69 15.30 -22.34
CA ALA A 141 -6.85 14.11 -22.42
C ALA A 141 -5.80 14.06 -21.29
N TRP A 142 -5.14 15.19 -21.02
CA TRP A 142 -4.20 15.32 -19.90
C TRP A 142 -4.87 15.04 -18.56
N TRP A 143 -6.05 15.63 -18.32
CA TRP A 143 -6.79 15.46 -17.08
C TRP A 143 -7.23 14.01 -16.85
N MET A 144 -7.78 13.35 -17.88
CA MET A 144 -8.15 11.93 -17.82
C MET A 144 -6.95 11.02 -17.57
N CYS A 145 -5.81 11.31 -18.19
CA CYS A 145 -4.56 10.59 -17.92
C CYS A 145 -4.10 10.80 -16.48
N GLY A 146 -4.16 12.04 -15.96
CA GLY A 146 -3.85 12.38 -14.58
C GLY A 146 -4.70 11.60 -13.56
N ILE A 147 -6.01 11.49 -13.81
CA ILE A 147 -6.92 10.67 -12.99
C ILE A 147 -6.49 9.19 -13.04
N TYR A 148 -6.24 8.65 -14.24
CA TYR A 148 -5.81 7.26 -14.39
C TYR A 148 -4.51 6.97 -13.62
N THR A 149 -3.52 7.85 -13.72
CA THR A 149 -2.27 7.74 -12.95
C THR A 149 -2.49 7.90 -11.45
N GLY A 150 -3.39 8.78 -11.03
CA GLY A 150 -3.77 8.93 -9.62
C GLY A 150 -4.43 7.67 -9.06
N LEU A 151 -5.33 7.04 -9.81
CA LEU A 151 -5.95 5.75 -9.44
C LEU A 151 -4.91 4.63 -9.39
N PHE A 152 -3.92 4.65 -10.30
CA PHE A 152 -2.80 3.72 -10.25
C PHE A 152 -1.99 3.90 -8.96
N ARG A 153 -1.64 5.13 -8.59
CA ARG A 153 -0.95 5.45 -7.33
C ARG A 153 -1.74 4.98 -6.11
N GLN A 154 -3.06 5.22 -6.08
CA GLN A 154 -3.92 4.71 -5.01
C GLN A 154 -3.93 3.18 -4.95
N SER A 155 -3.96 2.50 -6.10
CA SER A 155 -3.89 1.04 -6.16
C SER A 155 -2.57 0.52 -5.61
N LEU A 156 -1.46 1.21 -5.90
CA LEU A 156 -0.14 0.91 -5.37
C LEU A 156 -0.09 1.11 -3.86
N GLN A 157 -0.62 2.22 -3.34
CA GLN A 157 -0.70 2.49 -1.91
C GLN A 157 -1.54 1.45 -1.17
N LYS A 158 -2.68 1.02 -1.75
CA LYS A 158 -3.51 -0.06 -1.21
C LYS A 158 -2.75 -1.40 -1.20
N LYS A 159 -2.02 -1.74 -2.28
CA LYS A 159 -1.29 -3.01 -2.40
C LYS A 159 -0.14 -3.14 -1.39
N TYR A 160 0.60 -2.05 -1.18
CA TYR A 160 1.78 -2.03 -0.31
C TYR A 160 1.55 -1.38 1.05
N HIS A 161 0.28 -1.14 1.43
CA HIS A 161 -0.06 -0.59 2.74
C HIS A 161 0.62 0.76 3.05
N LEU A 162 0.79 1.59 2.01
CA LEU A 162 1.52 2.85 2.10
C LEU A 162 0.62 4.00 2.50
N LYS A 163 1.19 4.94 3.24
CA LYS A 163 0.55 6.18 3.65
C LYS A 163 0.03 7.00 2.46
N ASN A 164 -1.15 7.57 2.64
CA ASN A 164 -1.70 8.56 1.69
C ASN A 164 -0.75 9.75 1.56
N SER A 165 -0.44 10.14 0.33
CA SER A 165 0.35 11.35 0.07
C SER A 165 -0.44 12.60 0.49
N PRO A 166 0.22 13.66 0.96
CA PRO A 166 -0.44 14.87 1.49
C PRO A 166 -1.19 15.70 0.43
N CYS A 167 -1.09 15.34 -0.85
CA CYS A 167 -1.76 16.01 -1.96
C CYS A 167 -2.74 15.06 -2.64
N ASP A 168 -3.82 15.62 -3.20
CA ASP A 168 -4.72 14.88 -4.07
C ASP A 168 -3.90 14.15 -5.15
N PRO A 169 -4.11 12.84 -5.38
CA PRO A 169 -3.31 12.05 -6.30
C PRO A 169 -3.21 12.66 -7.71
N CYS A 170 -4.25 13.37 -8.18
CA CYS A 170 -4.23 14.01 -9.49
C CYS A 170 -3.26 15.21 -9.55
N LEU A 171 -3.14 15.97 -8.46
CA LEU A 171 -2.32 17.18 -8.41
C LEU A 171 -0.81 16.83 -8.46
N VAL A 172 -0.44 15.72 -7.82
CA VAL A 172 0.92 15.21 -7.82
C VAL A 172 1.40 14.87 -9.24
N HIS A 173 0.58 14.14 -10.01
CA HIS A 173 0.91 13.83 -11.40
C HIS A 173 0.76 15.03 -12.34
N CYS A 174 0.03 16.07 -11.96
CA CYS A 174 -0.03 17.29 -12.77
C CYS A 174 1.25 18.14 -12.66
N CYS A 175 1.82 18.29 -11.46
CA CYS A 175 2.96 19.18 -11.22
C CYS A 175 4.32 18.48 -11.10
N MET A 176 4.33 17.20 -10.71
CA MET A 176 5.53 16.43 -10.40
C MET A 176 5.49 15.03 -11.02
N HIS A 177 4.88 14.89 -12.20
CA HIS A 177 4.65 13.61 -12.87
C HIS A 177 5.87 12.68 -12.92
N TRP A 178 7.00 13.18 -13.41
CA TRP A 178 8.26 12.42 -13.51
C TRP A 178 8.76 11.95 -12.15
N CYS A 179 8.64 12.81 -11.14
CA CYS A 179 9.09 12.49 -9.79
C CYS A 179 8.20 11.43 -9.13
N ALA A 180 6.89 11.55 -9.31
CA ALA A 180 5.91 10.58 -8.86
C ALA A 180 6.15 9.20 -9.50
N LEU A 181 6.35 9.14 -10.82
CA LEU A 181 6.65 7.90 -11.55
C LEU A 181 7.91 7.21 -11.04
N CYS A 182 8.97 7.99 -10.79
CA CYS A 182 10.22 7.46 -10.25
C CYS A 182 10.04 6.96 -8.82
N GLN A 183 9.28 7.68 -7.98
CA GLN A 183 8.96 7.25 -6.61
C GLN A 183 8.21 5.92 -6.61
N GLU A 184 7.16 5.80 -7.43
CA GLU A 184 6.36 4.58 -7.56
C GLU A 184 7.18 3.40 -8.04
N HIS A 185 8.05 3.61 -9.04
CA HIS A 185 8.93 2.57 -9.57
C HIS A 185 9.89 2.03 -8.50
N ARG A 186 10.54 2.93 -7.75
CA ARG A 186 11.47 2.54 -6.67
C ARG A 186 10.76 1.76 -5.59
N GLU A 187 9.57 2.21 -5.19
CA GLU A 187 8.77 1.55 -4.17
C GLU A 187 8.48 0.10 -4.58
N MET A 188 7.92 -0.10 -5.78
CA MET A 188 7.65 -1.45 -6.28
C MET A 188 8.90 -2.33 -6.36
N ARG A 189 10.02 -1.77 -6.81
CA ARG A 189 11.29 -2.49 -6.92
C ARG A 189 11.85 -2.90 -5.56
N ASN A 190 11.70 -2.07 -4.53
CA ASN A 190 12.15 -2.38 -3.17
C ASN A 190 11.35 -3.57 -2.61
N HIS A 191 10.01 -3.51 -2.67
CA HIS A 191 9.15 -4.60 -2.22
C HIS A 191 9.41 -5.92 -2.98
N LEU A 192 9.67 -5.86 -4.29
CA LEU A 192 10.04 -7.04 -5.08
C LEU A 192 11.36 -7.65 -4.60
N SER A 193 12.34 -6.81 -4.27
CA SER A 193 13.66 -7.25 -3.79
C SER A 193 13.56 -7.90 -2.41
N ASP A 194 12.71 -7.37 -1.53
CA ASP A 194 12.47 -7.92 -0.19
C ASP A 194 11.80 -9.29 -0.25
N HIS A 195 10.80 -9.48 -1.12
CA HIS A 195 10.18 -10.79 -1.34
C HIS A 195 11.19 -11.83 -1.83
N VAL A 196 12.05 -11.47 -2.78
CA VAL A 196 13.11 -12.35 -3.30
C VAL A 196 14.16 -12.66 -2.23
N ALA A 197 14.54 -11.68 -1.40
CA ALA A 197 15.47 -11.88 -0.29
C ALA A 197 14.91 -12.84 0.77
N MET A 198 13.63 -12.70 1.15
CA MET A 198 12.96 -13.63 2.06
C MET A 198 12.96 -15.06 1.51
N GLN A 199 12.67 -15.24 0.22
CA GLN A 199 12.64 -16.57 -0.40
C GLN A 199 14.03 -17.23 -0.47
N MET A 200 15.10 -16.45 -0.55
CA MET A 200 16.48 -16.95 -0.50
C MET A 200 16.96 -17.34 0.91
N THR A 201 16.26 -16.92 1.98
CA THR A 201 16.53 -17.42 3.34
C THR A 201 15.96 -18.83 3.53
N VAL A 202 16.59 -19.81 2.86
CA VAL A 202 16.30 -21.24 3.06
C VAL A 202 16.68 -21.60 4.50
N ILE A 203 15.68 -21.69 5.38
CA ILE A 203 15.81 -22.26 6.71
C ILE A 203 16.26 -23.71 6.52
N SER A 204 17.54 -23.98 6.74
CA SER A 204 18.04 -25.35 6.76
C SER A 204 17.30 -26.12 7.85
N PRO A 205 16.76 -27.32 7.56
CA PRO A 205 16.01 -28.08 8.56
C PRO A 205 16.90 -28.34 9.78
N PRO A 206 16.38 -28.20 11.01
CA PRO A 206 17.17 -28.51 12.20
C PRO A 206 17.64 -29.96 12.14
N ALA A 207 18.88 -30.21 12.59
CA ALA A 207 19.48 -31.53 12.58
C ALA A 207 18.54 -32.54 13.26
N LEU A 208 18.30 -33.69 12.62
CA LEU A 208 17.42 -34.73 13.13
C LEU A 208 17.89 -35.15 14.53
N GLN A 209 17.13 -34.80 15.56
CA GLN A 209 17.34 -35.32 16.90
C GLN A 209 16.92 -36.79 16.92
N ALA A 210 17.90 -37.68 16.86
CA ALA A 210 17.69 -39.09 17.13
C ALA A 210 17.38 -39.27 18.62
N MET A 211 16.16 -39.71 18.93
CA MET A 211 15.77 -40.10 20.28
C MET A 211 16.22 -41.55 20.51
N ASN A 212 17.30 -41.73 21.29
CA ASN A 212 17.70 -43.05 21.75
C ASN A 212 16.80 -43.49 22.91
N ILE A 213 16.08 -44.60 22.71
CA ILE A 213 15.31 -45.29 23.75
C ILE A 213 16.09 -46.57 24.10
N HIS A 214 16.33 -46.78 25.40
CA HIS A 214 17.13 -47.85 26.08
C HIS A 214 18.61 -47.47 26.33
N GLN A 215 19.16 -47.52 27.56
CA GLN A 215 18.87 -48.30 28.77
C GLN A 215 19.26 -47.52 30.05
N ASN A 216 18.48 -47.73 31.13
CA ASN A 216 18.88 -47.49 32.51
C ASN A 216 20.03 -48.46 32.87
N GLU A 217 21.15 -47.95 33.41
CA GLU A 217 21.72 -48.27 34.73
C GLU A 217 23.23 -47.94 34.83
N SER A 218 23.61 -47.31 35.95
CA SER A 218 24.94 -47.17 36.57
C SER A 218 26.02 -46.28 35.93
N ALA A 219 26.31 -45.16 36.61
CA ALA A 219 27.63 -44.49 36.65
C ALA A 219 28.63 -45.35 37.47
N PRO A 220 29.98 -45.13 37.49
CA PRO A 220 30.66 -43.84 37.24
C PRO A 220 32.04 -43.85 36.53
N SER A 221 32.44 -42.64 36.08
CA SER A 221 33.79 -42.03 36.01
C SER A 221 35.03 -42.85 35.58
N THR A 222 35.76 -42.39 34.56
CA THR A 222 37.12 -41.76 34.64
C THR A 222 37.91 -41.81 33.32
N SER A 223 38.72 -40.76 33.09
CA SER A 223 39.97 -40.71 32.29
C SER A 223 39.84 -40.91 30.76
N SER A 224 40.59 -40.29 29.85
CA SER A 224 41.67 -39.28 29.84
C SER A 224 41.96 -39.01 28.35
N LEU A 225 42.21 -37.76 27.94
CA LEU A 225 42.95 -37.43 26.71
C LEU A 225 44.37 -38.04 26.76
N PRO A 226 45.12 -38.31 25.66
CA PRO A 226 45.34 -37.35 24.56
C PRO A 226 45.61 -37.92 23.13
N SER A 227 45.63 -36.97 22.17
CA SER A 227 46.42 -36.83 20.93
C SER A 227 47.17 -38.03 20.32
N GLN A 228 47.03 -38.28 19.01
CA GLN A 228 48.03 -37.94 17.98
C GLN A 228 47.62 -38.35 16.56
N GLU A 229 48.08 -37.56 15.59
CA GLU A 229 48.09 -37.80 14.14
C GLU A 229 48.66 -39.16 13.73
N LEU A 230 48.22 -39.69 12.58
CA LEU A 230 49.14 -40.18 11.56
C LEU A 230 48.46 -40.22 10.17
N ALA A 231 49.01 -39.43 9.24
CA ALA A 231 48.81 -39.61 7.81
C ALA A 231 49.39 -40.96 7.35
N ILE A 232 48.82 -41.58 6.31
CA ILE A 232 49.53 -42.28 5.23
C ILE A 232 48.58 -42.58 4.05
N THR A 233 49.08 -42.14 2.89
CA THR A 233 48.77 -42.36 1.46
C THR A 233 48.50 -43.85 1.10
N THR A 234 47.72 -44.23 0.09
CA THR A 234 48.04 -44.38 -1.37
C THR A 234 46.87 -45.23 -1.94
N ILE A 235 46.30 -45.06 -3.14
CA ILE A 235 46.81 -44.95 -4.51
C ILE A 235 45.88 -44.03 -5.31
#